data_AF-A0A945IBS5-F1
#
_entry.id   AF-A0A945IBS5-F1
#
_cell.length_a   1.000
_cell.length_b   1.000
_cell.length_c   1.000
_cell.angle_alpha   90.00
_cell.angle_beta   90.00
_cell.angle_gamma   90.00
#
_symmetry.space_group_name_H-M   'P 1'
#
loop_
_entity.id
_entity.type
_entity.pdbx_description
1 polymer ?
#
loop_
_entity_poly.entity_id
_entity_poly.type
_entity_poly.pdbx_seq_one_letter_code
_entity_poly.pdbx_strand_id
1 'polypeptide(L)'
;MECISCGLHNVEDARFCGHCGINIWQRAQTLIGQAHSSELDDQKSHDGLKNLVAQIMFCFSCGLRNCDDARFCGQCGVNLKLGLP
;
A
#
# COMPACT_ATOMS: atom_id res chain seq x y z
N MET A 1 -0.95 10.20 16.22
CA MET A 1 -1.76 8.97 16.09
C MET A 1 -0.87 7.73 16.04
N GLU A 2 -1.26 6.64 16.70
CA GLU A 2 -0.47 5.40 16.69
C GLU A 2 -0.81 4.52 15.49
N CYS A 3 0.22 3.99 14.82
CA CYS A 3 0.05 3.05 13.74
C CYS A 3 -0.31 1.67 14.29
N ILE A 4 -1.56 1.25 14.13
CA ILE A 4 -2.07 -0.07 14.56
C ILE A 4 -1.27 -1.28 14.03
N SER A 5 -0.51 -1.12 12.95
CA SER A 5 0.26 -2.20 12.34
C SER A 5 1.68 -2.33 12.89
N CYS A 6 2.25 -1.28 13.48
CA CYS A 6 3.65 -1.31 13.94
C CYS A 6 3.92 -0.56 15.24
N GLY A 7 2.91 0.08 15.83
CA GLY A 7 3.03 0.86 17.07
C GLY A 7 3.71 2.22 16.92
N LEU A 8 4.14 2.63 15.72
CA LEU A 8 4.80 3.93 15.55
C LEU A 8 3.81 5.08 15.81
N HIS A 9 4.21 6.02 16.66
CA HIS A 9 3.50 7.28 16.83
C HIS A 9 3.79 8.23 15.65
N ASN A 10 2.76 8.55 14.87
CA ASN A 10 2.81 9.46 13.73
C ASN A 10 2.20 10.82 14.10
N VAL A 11 2.54 11.86 13.34
CA VAL A 11 1.89 13.18 13.46
C VAL A 11 0.42 13.11 13.06
N GLU A 12 -0.42 14.01 13.56
CA GLU A 12 -1.89 13.93 13.43
C GLU A 12 -2.39 14.02 11.98
N ASP A 13 -1.67 14.74 11.11
CA ASP A 13 -2.02 14.88 9.67
C ASP A 13 -1.36 13.81 8.77
N ALA A 14 -0.61 12.86 9.36
CA ALA A 14 0.09 11.86 8.58
C ALA A 14 -0.88 10.96 7.81
N ARG A 15 -0.77 10.93 6.48
CA ARG A 15 -1.57 10.03 5.64
C ARG A 15 -1.09 8.59 5.68
N PHE A 16 0.22 8.41 5.85
CA PHE A 16 0.91 7.13 5.85
C PHE A 16 1.84 7.02 7.07
N CYS A 17 2.06 5.79 7.54
CA CYS A 17 3.03 5.54 8.59
C CYS A 17 4.46 5.72 8.06
N GLY A 18 5.28 6.55 8.72
CA GLY A 18 6.66 6.81 8.33
C GLY A 18 7.62 5.62 8.48
N HIS A 19 7.22 4.57 9.23
CA HIS A 19 8.04 3.36 9.44
C HIS A 19 7.63 2.22 8.51
N CYS A 20 6.33 1.89 8.44
CA CYS A 20 5.85 0.72 7.69
C CYS A 20 5.07 1.07 6.42
N GLY A 21 4.82 2.34 6.14
CA GLY A 21 4.19 2.80 4.90
C GLY A 21 2.68 2.57 4.76
N ILE A 22 2.02 1.97 5.75
CA ILE A 22 0.57 1.73 5.67
C ILE A 22 -0.23 3.03 5.69
N ASN A 23 -1.36 3.07 4.97
CA ASN A 23 -2.28 4.20 5.04
C ASN A 23 -3.00 4.21 6.39
N ILE A 24 -2.75 5.25 7.20
CA ILE A 24 -3.30 5.40 8.55
C ILE A 24 -4.51 6.35 8.57
N TRP A 25 -4.71 7.14 7.50
CA TRP A 25 -5.82 8.09 7.35
C TRP A 25 -7.17 7.43 7.07
N GLN A 26 -7.22 6.40 6.21
CA GLN A 26 -8.46 5.67 5.92
C GLN A 26 -8.98 4.88 7.12
N ARG A 27 -8.08 4.42 8.01
CA ARG A 27 -8.48 3.68 9.22
C ARG A 27 -8.85 4.59 10.38
N ALA A 28 -8.29 5.80 10.45
CA ALA A 28 -8.72 6.82 11.41
C ALA A 28 -10.17 7.27 11.16
N GLN A 29 -10.57 7.41 9.89
CA GLN A 29 -11.95 7.75 9.50
C GLN A 29 -12.98 6.67 9.86
N THR A 30 -12.57 5.40 10.00
CA THR A 30 -13.49 4.33 10.44
C THR A 30 -13.87 4.45 11.92
N LEU A 31 -13.09 5.15 12.74
CA LEU A 31 -13.35 5.33 14.18
C LEU A 31 -14.14 6.62 14.50
N ILE A 32 -14.26 7.53 13.53
CA ILE A 32 -14.95 8.82 13.69
C ILE A 32 -15.96 8.97 12.54
N GLY A 33 -17.17 8.44 12.70
CA GLY A 33 -18.34 8.89 11.93
C GLY A 33 -18.73 8.04 10.70
N GLN A 34 -19.56 7.03 10.94
CA GLN A 34 -20.66 6.73 10.01
C GLN A 34 -21.68 7.87 10.10
N ALA A 35 -21.45 8.97 9.38
CA ALA A 35 -22.46 10.01 9.16
C ALA A 35 -22.09 10.85 7.93
N HIS A 36 -22.23 10.29 6.73
CA HIS A 36 -22.68 11.11 5.59
C HIS A 36 -23.38 10.21 4.56
N SER A 37 -24.71 10.29 4.58
CA SER A 37 -25.60 9.72 3.57
C SER A 37 -25.75 10.71 2.43
N SER A 38 -25.60 10.21 1.19
CA SER A 38 -26.14 10.76 -0.08
C SER A 38 -25.52 12.11 -0.53
N GLU A 39 -25.05 12.33 -1.76
CA GLU A 39 -25.66 12.12 -3.08
C GLU A 39 -24.60 12.21 -4.22
N LEU A 40 -24.76 11.33 -5.21
CA LEU A 40 -24.66 11.51 -6.68
C LEU A 40 -23.45 12.26 -7.27
N ASP A 41 -22.62 11.55 -8.05
CA ASP A 41 -21.99 12.13 -9.24
C ASP A 41 -22.08 11.13 -10.41
N ASP A 42 -22.75 11.58 -11.47
CA ASP A 42 -23.10 10.86 -12.68
C ASP A 42 -21.92 10.76 -13.66
N GLN A 43 -21.60 9.52 -14.03
CA GLN A 43 -20.85 9.03 -15.20
C GLN A 43 -20.14 10.04 -16.15
N LYS A 44 -18.81 9.86 -16.35
CA LYS A 44 -18.24 9.52 -17.68
C LYS A 44 -16.77 9.03 -17.71
N SER A 45 -16.61 7.80 -18.19
CA SER A 45 -15.55 7.29 -19.09
C SER A 45 -14.08 7.68 -18.86
N HIS A 46 -13.30 6.74 -18.32
CA HIS A 46 -12.14 6.25 -19.08
C HIS A 46 -12.04 4.73 -19.02
N ASP A 47 -12.25 4.17 -20.21
CA ASP A 47 -11.79 2.90 -20.73
C ASP A 47 -10.45 2.43 -20.14
N GLY A 48 -10.38 1.13 -19.83
CA GLY A 48 -9.15 0.47 -19.42
C GLY A 48 -9.25 -0.29 -18.10
N LEU A 49 -10.15 -1.27 -18.01
CA LEU A 49 -10.04 -2.39 -17.07
C LEU A 49 -8.85 -3.27 -17.49
N LYS A 50 -7.63 -2.69 -17.50
CA LYS A 50 -6.40 -3.46 -17.54
C LYS A 50 -6.31 -4.13 -16.19
N ASN A 51 -6.78 -5.37 -16.19
CA ASN A 51 -6.50 -6.46 -15.26
C ASN A 51 -5.16 -6.23 -14.54
N LEU A 52 -5.20 -5.43 -13.46
CA LEU A 52 -4.03 -5.10 -12.66
C LEU A 52 -3.84 -6.25 -11.67
N VAL A 53 -3.70 -7.47 -12.19
CA VAL A 53 -3.05 -8.53 -11.45
C VAL A 53 -1.63 -8.00 -11.27
N ALA A 54 -1.41 -7.31 -10.14
CA ALA A 54 -0.09 -6.99 -9.68
C ALA A 54 0.66 -8.31 -9.70
N GLN A 55 1.58 -8.47 -10.65
CA GLN A 55 2.32 -9.70 -10.76
C GLN A 55 3.23 -9.74 -9.53
N ILE A 56 3.27 -10.91 -8.90
CA ILE A 56 3.94 -11.08 -7.61
C ILE A 56 5.20 -11.87 -7.89
N MET A 57 6.33 -11.39 -7.39
CA MET A 57 7.57 -12.16 -7.40
C MET A 57 8.05 -12.40 -5.98
N PHE A 58 8.76 -13.50 -5.78
CA PHE A 58 9.38 -13.80 -4.50
C PHE A 58 10.87 -13.48 -4.57
N CYS A 59 11.39 -12.89 -3.49
CA CYS A 59 12.82 -12.67 -3.36
C CYS A 59 13.54 -14.03 -3.31
N PHE A 60 14.44 -14.28 -4.25
CA PHE A 60 15.24 -15.50 -4.29
C PHE A 60 16.19 -15.64 -3.09
N SER A 61 16.54 -14.53 -2.43
CA SER A 61 17.44 -14.54 -1.28
C SER A 61 16.73 -14.74 0.06
N CYS A 62 15.50 -14.26 0.24
CA CYS A 62 14.84 -14.25 1.55
C CYS A 62 13.37 -14.70 1.53
N GLY A 63 12.81 -15.00 0.36
CA GLY A 63 11.43 -15.47 0.21
C GLY A 63 10.34 -14.39 0.36
N LEU A 64 10.69 -13.13 0.61
CA LEU A 64 9.69 -12.05 0.72
C LEU A 64 8.89 -11.94 -0.59
N ARG A 65 7.59 -11.76 -0.44
CA ARG A 65 6.69 -11.38 -1.53
C ARG A 65 6.91 -9.92 -1.92
N ASN A 66 7.29 -9.67 -3.17
CA ASN A 66 7.51 -8.35 -3.75
C ASN A 66 6.57 -8.13 -4.95
N CYS A 67 6.26 -6.88 -5.26
CA CYS A 67 5.61 -6.53 -6.53
C CYS A 67 6.56 -6.77 -7.70
N ASP A 68 6.06 -7.10 -8.88
CA ASP A 68 6.88 -7.35 -10.07
C ASP A 68 7.70 -6.13 -10.53
N ASP A 69 7.23 -4.91 -10.23
CA ASP A 69 7.98 -3.68 -10.53
C ASP A 69 9.11 -3.39 -9.52
N ALA A 70 9.16 -4.11 -8.38
CA ALA A 70 10.16 -3.87 -7.35
C ALA A 70 11.58 -4.16 -7.87
N ARG A 71 12.46 -3.14 -7.79
CA ARG A 71 13.87 -3.29 -8.19
C ARG A 71 14.73 -3.97 -7.12
N PHE A 72 14.36 -3.79 -5.86
CA PHE A 72 15.06 -4.31 -4.69
C PHE A 72 14.07 -4.95 -3.73
N CYS A 73 14.51 -5.97 -2.99
CA CYS A 73 13.70 -6.59 -1.95
C CYS A 73 13.51 -5.62 -0.77
N GLY A 74 12.26 -5.40 -0.36
CA GLY A 74 11.93 -4.53 0.78
C GLY A 74 12.41 -5.06 2.14
N GLN A 75 12.83 -6.32 2.24
CA GLN A 75 13.33 -6.92 3.48
C GLN A 75 14.85 -7.05 3.52
N CYS A 76 15.49 -7.53 2.45
CA CYS A 76 16.94 -7.81 2.44
C CYS A 76 17.75 -6.91 1.51
N GLY A 77 17.10 -6.04 0.72
CA GLY A 77 17.78 -5.09 -0.16
C GLY A 77 18.42 -5.69 -1.42
N VAL A 78 18.33 -7.01 -1.63
CA VAL A 78 18.88 -7.65 -2.85
C VAL A 78 18.20 -7.11 -4.10
N ASN A 79 18.95 -6.95 -5.18
CA ASN A 79 18.40 -6.52 -6.46
C ASN A 79 17.61 -7.66 -7.13
N LEU A 80 16.34 -7.40 -7.44
CA LEU A 80 15.40 -8.38 -8.00
C LEU A 80 15.42 -8.40 -9.54
N LYS A 81 15.96 -7.36 -10.18
CA LYS A 81 16.11 -7.26 -11.65
C LYS A 81 17.39 -7.89 -12.17
N LEU A 82 18.43 -7.93 -11.34
CA LEU A 82 19.73 -8.54 -11.61
C LEU A 82 19.66 -10.08 -11.52
N GLY A 83 18.51 -10.67 -11.86
CA GLY A 83 18.20 -12.08 -11.68
C GLY A 83 19.40 -12.97 -11.99
N LEU A 84 19.73 -13.85 -11.05
CA LEU A 84 20.82 -14.79 -11.21
C LEU A 84 20.46 -16.09 -10.49
N PRO A 85 20.72 -17.26 -11.09
CA PRO A 85 20.69 -17.67 -12.51
C PRO A 85 19.32 -18.19 -12.97
#